data_AF-A0A965HQV8-F1
#
_entry.id   AF-A0A965HQV8-F1
#
_cell.length_a   1.000
_cell.length_b   1.000
_cell.length_c   1.000
_cell.angle_alpha   90.00
_cell.angle_beta   90.00
_cell.angle_gamma   90.00
#
_symmetry.space_group_name_H-M   'P 1'
#
loop_
_entity.id
_entity.type
_entity.pdbx_description
1 polymer ?
#
loop_
_entity_poly.entity_id
_entity_poly.type
_entity_poly.pdbx_seq_one_letter_code
_entity_poly.pdbx_strand_id
1 'polypeptide(L)'
;MILGLTPADKITLLELITAADDARSTGSLVINGALNVGTLTTFGRGYGISILGNGSQITQNVSFLNTGVVALGSAGSTVNFLGGFDAASGATAPASVQLAGTIVSGPGTGAGMLMDTVVLAANTSLNSNNNAIQMGAIDGAFGLTLLSGIAGSSVEIGGVVGGTTRLGAISVETGLTQVLFSQAVNATSFTTASGSSTTLEGNLNLTGAVNLGGTTTLRSVDEDAALAISTSGGTVSGDLVLEESGGDGISISSSGPLSVSGGVSGAVNLALAGAGAKTFSGTVNVGSGRQPSPLTTASIWTQPEPAPLC
;
A
#
# COMPACT_ATOMS: atom_id res chain seq x y z
N MET A 1 -2.64 31.47 -3.53
CA MET A 1 -2.61 31.79 -4.98
C MET A 1 -3.31 30.67 -5.72
N ILE A 2 -4.11 30.97 -6.75
CA ILE A 2 -4.78 29.96 -7.57
C ILE A 2 -4.35 30.14 -9.03
N LEU A 3 -3.97 29.06 -9.68
CA LEU A 3 -3.67 28.99 -11.11
C LEU A 3 -4.66 28.04 -11.79
N GLY A 4 -5.20 28.47 -12.94
CA GLY A 4 -6.28 27.76 -13.62
C GLY A 4 -7.57 27.90 -12.81
N LEU A 5 -8.43 28.83 -13.18
CA LEU A 5 -9.70 29.05 -12.49
C LEU A 5 -10.67 27.89 -12.72
N THR A 6 -10.48 27.15 -13.82
CA THR A 6 -11.28 25.97 -14.15
C THR A 6 -10.41 24.72 -14.35
N PRO A 7 -10.96 23.50 -14.14
CA PRO A 7 -10.26 22.25 -14.44
C PRO A 7 -9.90 22.06 -15.92
N ALA A 8 -10.50 22.83 -16.83
CA ALA A 8 -10.23 22.76 -18.27
C ALA A 8 -9.03 23.63 -18.69
N ASP A 9 -8.58 24.54 -17.81
CA ASP A 9 -7.47 25.44 -18.12
C ASP A 9 -6.17 24.64 -18.31
N LYS A 10 -5.30 25.10 -19.20
CA LYS A 10 -3.97 24.54 -19.41
C LYS A 10 -2.91 25.60 -19.10
N ILE A 11 -1.96 25.25 -18.26
CA ILE A 11 -0.86 26.11 -17.83
C ILE A 11 0.42 25.47 -18.35
N THR A 12 1.01 26.06 -19.38
CA THR A 12 2.27 25.56 -19.96
C THR A 12 3.39 26.53 -19.64
N LEU A 13 4.42 26.06 -18.95
CA LEU A 13 5.59 26.83 -18.54
C LEU A 13 6.85 26.02 -18.81
N LEU A 14 7.99 26.68 -18.98
CA LEU A 14 9.28 25.97 -18.97
C LEU A 14 9.68 25.62 -17.54
N GLU A 15 9.58 26.59 -16.64
CA GLU A 15 9.88 26.47 -15.22
C GLU A 15 8.77 27.13 -14.41
N LEU A 16 8.45 26.52 -13.26
CA LEU A 16 7.60 27.10 -12.22
C LEU A 16 8.36 27.13 -10.90
N ILE A 17 8.59 28.34 -10.38
CA ILE A 17 9.08 28.55 -9.01
C ILE A 17 7.87 28.86 -8.13
N THR A 18 7.62 28.00 -7.13
CA THR A 18 6.35 27.99 -6.40
C THR A 18 6.19 29.10 -5.36
N ALA A 19 7.30 29.60 -4.82
CA ALA A 19 7.35 30.76 -3.92
C ALA A 19 8.75 31.37 -3.95
N ALA A 20 8.91 32.57 -3.37
CA ALA A 20 10.23 33.12 -3.08
C ALA A 20 10.89 32.32 -1.94
N ASP A 21 12.22 32.24 -1.96
CA ASP A 21 13.01 31.67 -0.86
C ASP A 21 13.11 32.64 0.33
N ASP A 22 11.97 32.96 0.93
CA ASP A 22 11.81 33.92 2.01
C ASP A 22 11.05 33.27 3.17
N ALA A 23 11.49 33.50 4.40
CA ALA A 23 10.90 32.89 5.60
C ALA A 23 9.40 33.20 5.79
N ARG A 24 8.89 34.26 5.15
CA ARG A 24 7.47 34.66 5.20
C ARG A 24 6.61 33.99 4.13
N SER A 25 7.20 33.21 3.21
CA SER A 25 6.47 32.43 2.20
C SER A 25 5.57 31.40 2.88
N THR A 26 4.28 31.71 2.94
CA THR A 26 3.23 30.96 3.63
C THR A 26 1.97 30.89 2.77
N GLY A 27 0.97 30.13 3.20
CA GLY A 27 -0.29 29.97 2.48
C GLY A 27 -0.28 28.76 1.54
N SER A 28 -1.05 28.82 0.46
CA SER A 28 -1.17 27.70 -0.48
C SER A 28 -1.14 28.18 -1.94
N LEU A 29 -0.41 27.45 -2.77
CA LEU A 29 -0.48 27.50 -4.23
C LEU A 29 -1.38 26.36 -4.71
N VAL A 30 -2.53 26.70 -5.29
CA VAL A 30 -3.47 25.74 -5.84
C VAL A 30 -3.48 25.84 -7.36
N ILE A 31 -3.40 24.71 -8.04
CA ILE A 31 -3.36 24.60 -9.49
C ILE A 31 -4.48 23.68 -9.92
N ASN A 32 -5.62 24.25 -10.37
CA ASN A 32 -6.78 23.45 -10.78
C ASN A 32 -6.73 23.08 -12.26
N GLY A 33 -6.09 23.90 -13.09
CA GLY A 33 -5.84 23.59 -14.50
C GLY A 33 -4.72 22.57 -14.68
N ALA A 34 -4.65 21.93 -15.85
CA ALA A 34 -3.56 21.03 -16.21
C ALA A 34 -2.23 21.78 -16.26
N LEU A 35 -1.30 21.45 -15.37
CA LEU A 35 0.05 22.02 -15.33
C LEU A 35 0.97 21.21 -16.22
N ASN A 36 1.54 21.81 -17.26
CA ASN A 36 2.61 21.23 -18.06
C ASN A 36 3.88 22.05 -17.88
N VAL A 37 4.88 21.50 -17.18
CA VAL A 37 6.11 22.21 -16.88
C VAL A 37 7.34 21.30 -17.02
N GLY A 38 8.45 21.92 -17.42
CA GLY A 38 9.79 21.34 -17.38
C GLY A 38 10.21 21.06 -15.94
N THR A 39 10.58 22.14 -15.27
CA THR A 39 11.12 22.14 -13.91
C THR A 39 10.13 22.77 -12.93
N LEU A 40 9.89 22.10 -11.81
CA LEU A 40 9.12 22.63 -10.67
C LEU A 40 10.05 22.81 -9.48
N THR A 41 10.30 24.07 -9.10
CA THR A 41 11.21 24.42 -8.01
C THR A 41 10.42 24.80 -6.76
N THR A 42 10.77 24.20 -5.63
CA THR A 42 10.20 24.49 -4.31
C THR A 42 11.30 24.86 -3.32
N PHE A 43 10.94 25.56 -2.25
CA PHE A 43 11.86 25.96 -1.19
C PHE A 43 11.33 25.52 0.18
N GLY A 44 12.26 25.34 1.13
CA GLY A 44 12.01 24.91 2.51
C GLY A 44 11.22 25.91 3.36
N ARG A 45 9.96 26.15 3.02
CA ARG A 45 9.08 27.16 3.64
C ARG A 45 7.68 26.59 3.90
N GLY A 46 6.91 27.28 4.75
CA GLY A 46 5.64 26.79 5.30
C GLY A 46 4.43 26.80 4.36
N TYR A 47 4.60 27.00 3.05
CA TYR A 47 3.47 27.00 2.12
C TYR A 47 3.10 25.58 1.68
N GLY A 48 1.84 25.40 1.30
CA GLY A 48 1.34 24.18 0.66
C GLY A 48 1.27 24.32 -0.86
N ILE A 49 1.25 23.17 -1.55
CA ILE A 49 1.11 23.08 -3.00
C ILE A 49 0.00 22.10 -3.32
N SER A 50 -0.88 22.44 -4.25
CA SER A 50 -1.94 21.53 -4.73
C SER A 50 -1.93 21.50 -6.26
N ILE A 51 -1.62 20.35 -6.84
CA ILE A 51 -1.62 20.12 -8.29
C ILE A 51 -2.81 19.20 -8.59
N LEU A 52 -3.97 19.79 -8.88
CA LEU A 52 -5.25 19.08 -8.96
C LEU A 52 -5.71 18.83 -10.40
N GLY A 53 -5.15 19.57 -11.36
CA GLY A 53 -5.56 19.53 -12.76
C GLY A 53 -5.26 18.21 -13.45
N ASN A 54 -6.27 17.65 -14.09
CA ASN A 54 -6.15 16.41 -14.84
C ASN A 54 -5.23 16.56 -16.05
N GLY A 55 -4.36 15.57 -16.28
CA GLY A 55 -3.40 15.59 -17.36
C GLY A 55 -2.18 16.48 -17.10
N SER A 56 -1.96 16.89 -15.83
CA SER A 56 -0.74 17.60 -15.44
C SER A 56 0.49 16.72 -15.71
N GLN A 57 1.56 17.34 -16.17
CA GLN A 57 2.83 16.73 -16.56
C GLN A 57 3.98 17.61 -16.06
N ILE A 58 4.81 17.03 -15.20
CA ILE A 58 6.07 17.60 -14.75
C ILE A 58 7.17 16.69 -15.28
N THR A 59 8.06 17.24 -16.11
CA THR A 59 9.00 16.42 -16.88
C THR A 59 10.25 16.05 -16.09
N GLN A 60 10.80 17.01 -15.33
CA GLN A 60 11.98 16.76 -14.51
C GLN A 60 11.62 16.21 -13.13
N ASN A 61 12.60 15.64 -12.43
CA ASN A 61 12.43 15.21 -11.04
C ASN A 61 12.08 16.40 -10.16
N VAL A 62 11.15 16.21 -9.22
CA VAL A 62 10.72 17.26 -8.28
C VAL A 62 11.16 16.89 -6.86
N SER A 63 11.89 17.78 -6.21
CA SER A 63 12.04 17.75 -4.75
C SER A 63 11.05 18.73 -4.13
N PHE A 64 10.08 18.21 -3.39
CA PHE A 64 9.15 19.01 -2.59
C PHE A 64 9.81 19.31 -1.24
N LEU A 65 10.33 20.53 -1.11
CA LEU A 65 11.00 21.01 0.10
C LEU A 65 10.07 21.81 1.01
N ASN A 66 8.92 22.25 0.51
CA ASN A 66 7.95 23.01 1.29
C ASN A 66 7.40 22.16 2.44
N THR A 67 7.20 22.75 3.62
CA THR A 67 6.77 22.01 4.82
C THR A 67 5.26 21.97 5.00
N GLY A 68 4.51 22.71 4.18
CA GLY A 68 3.05 22.60 4.13
C GLY A 68 2.58 21.31 3.46
N VAL A 69 1.27 21.17 3.30
CA VAL A 69 0.67 20.02 2.61
C VAL A 69 0.98 20.06 1.12
N VAL A 70 1.36 18.93 0.54
CA VAL A 70 1.42 18.73 -0.91
C VAL A 70 0.25 17.85 -1.31
N ALA A 71 -0.68 18.37 -2.12
CA ALA A 71 -1.83 17.62 -2.64
C ALA A 71 -1.65 17.34 -4.13
N LEU A 72 -1.70 16.07 -4.51
CA LEU A 72 -1.46 15.59 -5.87
C LEU A 72 -2.71 14.90 -6.39
N GLY A 73 -3.23 15.44 -7.48
CA GLY A 73 -4.41 14.96 -8.17
C GLY A 73 -5.73 15.28 -7.46
N SER A 74 -6.78 14.83 -8.11
CA SER A 74 -8.18 14.87 -7.71
C SER A 74 -8.89 13.58 -8.14
N ALA A 75 -10.08 13.32 -7.62
CA ALA A 75 -10.82 12.09 -7.92
C ALA A 75 -11.00 11.91 -9.44
N GLY A 76 -10.54 10.77 -9.97
CA GLY A 76 -10.62 10.44 -11.40
C GLY A 76 -9.64 11.18 -12.31
N SER A 77 -8.76 12.01 -11.77
CA SER A 77 -7.70 12.68 -12.55
C SER A 77 -6.44 11.84 -12.67
N THR A 78 -5.54 12.23 -13.58
CA THR A 78 -4.17 11.72 -13.67
C THR A 78 -3.16 12.87 -13.59
N VAL A 79 -2.14 12.71 -12.75
CA VAL A 79 -0.98 13.62 -12.65
C VAL A 79 0.31 12.83 -12.91
N ASN A 80 1.17 13.37 -13.77
CA ASN A 80 2.39 12.69 -14.22
C ASN A 80 3.65 13.45 -13.77
N PHE A 81 4.56 12.74 -13.11
CA PHE A 81 5.90 13.18 -12.73
C PHE A 81 6.92 12.33 -13.49
N LEU A 82 7.21 12.66 -14.75
CA LEU A 82 7.99 11.81 -15.65
C LEU A 82 9.43 11.57 -15.14
N GLY A 83 9.98 12.52 -14.39
CA GLY A 83 11.28 12.40 -13.71
C GLY A 83 11.21 11.95 -12.24
N GLY A 84 10.02 11.58 -11.74
CA GLY A 84 9.84 11.24 -10.33
C GLY A 84 9.55 12.43 -9.42
N PHE A 85 9.32 12.13 -8.15
CA PHE A 85 9.30 13.14 -7.11
C PHE A 85 9.75 12.59 -5.76
N ASP A 86 10.29 13.49 -4.96
CA ASP A 86 10.70 13.27 -3.58
C ASP A 86 10.03 14.28 -2.65
N ALA A 87 9.19 13.76 -1.77
CA ALA A 87 8.48 14.46 -0.71
C ALA A 87 8.72 13.80 0.66
N ALA A 88 9.82 13.06 0.80
CA ALA A 88 10.20 12.38 2.04
C ALA A 88 11.57 12.83 2.55
N SER A 89 12.49 13.19 1.66
CA SER A 89 13.86 13.50 2.01
C SER A 89 14.12 15.00 2.19
N GLY A 90 15.16 15.32 2.95
CA GLY A 90 15.63 16.69 3.20
C GLY A 90 15.39 17.19 4.63
N ALA A 91 16.05 18.29 4.99
CA ALA A 91 15.86 18.93 6.30
C ALA A 91 14.46 19.58 6.45
N THR A 92 13.75 19.75 5.34
CA THR A 92 12.41 20.31 5.25
C THR A 92 11.62 19.44 4.27
N ALA A 93 10.79 18.54 4.80
CA ALA A 93 9.85 17.73 4.01
C ALA A 93 8.40 18.23 4.24
N PRO A 94 7.48 17.96 3.30
CA PRO A 94 6.06 18.25 3.49
C PRO A 94 5.52 17.57 4.73
N ALA A 95 4.65 18.27 5.49
CA ALA A 95 4.00 17.69 6.66
C ALA A 95 3.12 16.46 6.31
N SER A 96 2.58 16.43 5.09
CA SER A 96 1.86 15.28 4.54
C SER A 96 1.73 15.42 3.02
N VAL A 97 1.68 14.29 2.33
CA VAL A 97 1.30 14.21 0.92
C VAL A 97 -0.13 13.68 0.80
N GLN A 98 -1.03 14.46 0.20
CA GLN A 98 -2.39 14.04 -0.10
C GLN A 98 -2.48 13.53 -1.53
N LEU A 99 -3.04 12.34 -1.72
CA LEU A 99 -3.15 11.71 -3.04
C LEU A 99 -4.61 11.48 -3.43
N ALA A 100 -4.94 11.75 -4.69
CA ALA A 100 -6.24 11.44 -5.26
C ALA A 100 -6.12 11.12 -6.76
N GLY A 101 -6.87 10.13 -7.23
CA GLY A 101 -6.83 9.72 -8.63
C GLY A 101 -5.58 8.92 -8.97
N THR A 102 -5.08 9.03 -10.19
CA THR A 102 -3.91 8.28 -10.67
C THR A 102 -2.67 9.15 -10.62
N ILE A 103 -1.66 8.72 -9.88
CA ILE A 103 -0.34 9.36 -9.87
C ILE A 103 0.62 8.47 -10.63
N VAL A 104 1.28 9.05 -11.63
CA VAL A 104 2.21 8.34 -12.51
C VAL A 104 3.59 8.97 -12.36
N SER A 105 4.63 8.16 -12.18
CA SER A 105 6.03 8.60 -12.31
C SER A 105 6.77 7.79 -13.36
N GLY A 106 7.82 8.33 -13.97
CA GLY A 106 8.57 7.65 -15.04
C GLY A 106 7.94 7.76 -16.44
N PRO A 107 8.53 7.12 -17.48
CA PRO A 107 9.57 6.08 -17.45
C PRO A 107 11.02 6.61 -17.46
N GLY A 108 11.24 7.91 -17.25
CA GLY A 108 12.59 8.50 -17.28
C GLY A 108 13.52 7.97 -16.18
N THR A 109 14.82 8.24 -16.28
CA THR A 109 15.88 7.89 -15.31
C THR A 109 15.78 8.68 -13.99
N GLY A 110 14.55 8.93 -13.55
CA GLY A 110 14.19 9.79 -12.43
C GLY A 110 14.22 9.08 -11.08
N ALA A 111 13.99 9.84 -10.02
CA ALA A 111 13.70 9.27 -8.70
C ALA A 111 12.35 8.52 -8.75
N GLY A 112 12.12 7.64 -7.78
CA GLY A 112 10.83 6.97 -7.62
C GLY A 112 9.69 7.92 -7.23
N MET A 113 8.71 7.38 -6.53
CA MET A 113 7.81 8.19 -5.71
C MET A 113 8.25 8.04 -4.26
N LEU A 114 8.80 9.09 -3.65
CA LEU A 114 9.20 9.08 -2.24
C LEU A 114 8.27 9.99 -1.45
N MET A 115 7.62 9.44 -0.44
CA MET A 115 6.70 10.16 0.45
C MET A 115 6.89 9.65 1.89
N ASP A 116 6.77 10.52 2.88
CA ASP A 116 6.75 10.08 4.27
C ASP A 116 5.30 9.80 4.72
N THR A 117 4.59 10.80 5.23
CA THR A 117 3.17 10.63 5.59
C THR A 117 2.25 10.85 4.38
N VAL A 118 1.40 9.86 4.09
CA VAL A 118 0.43 9.88 2.98
C VAL A 118 -1.00 9.87 3.50
N VAL A 119 -1.85 10.71 2.92
CA VAL A 119 -3.30 10.69 3.15
C VAL A 119 -4.01 10.55 1.80
N LEU A 120 -4.82 9.52 1.65
CA LEU A 120 -5.69 9.37 0.49
C LEU A 120 -6.85 10.36 0.65
N ALA A 121 -7.00 11.27 -0.31
CA ALA A 121 -8.11 12.23 -0.39
C ALA A 121 -9.21 11.76 -1.37
N ALA A 122 -8.92 10.73 -2.16
CA ALA A 122 -9.86 9.94 -2.94
C ALA A 122 -9.24 8.55 -3.21
N ASN A 123 -9.96 7.67 -3.90
CA ASN A 123 -9.36 6.44 -4.42
C ASN A 123 -8.13 6.78 -5.25
N THR A 124 -7.02 6.13 -4.92
CA THR A 124 -5.71 6.44 -5.48
C THR A 124 -5.12 5.23 -6.18
N SER A 125 -4.58 5.45 -7.37
CA SER A 125 -3.81 4.46 -8.12
C SER A 125 -2.40 4.98 -8.35
N LEU A 126 -1.39 4.16 -8.06
CA LEU A 126 0.01 4.53 -8.26
C LEU A 126 0.62 3.69 -9.38
N ASN A 127 1.39 4.34 -10.25
CA ASN A 127 2.19 3.68 -11.28
C ASN A 127 3.53 4.40 -11.41
N SER A 128 4.62 3.75 -11.04
CA SER A 128 5.96 4.34 -11.09
C SER A 128 6.74 4.02 -12.37
N ASN A 129 6.13 3.35 -13.35
CA ASN A 129 6.76 2.89 -14.59
C ASN A 129 8.16 2.28 -14.36
N ASN A 130 8.21 1.24 -13.52
CA ASN A 130 9.40 0.50 -13.11
C ASN A 130 10.38 1.24 -12.19
N ASN A 131 9.95 2.34 -11.56
CA ASN A 131 10.73 2.98 -10.49
C ASN A 131 10.23 2.54 -9.10
N ALA A 132 11.03 2.75 -8.07
CA ALA A 132 10.63 2.41 -6.71
C ALA A 132 9.50 3.33 -6.21
N ILE A 133 8.68 2.83 -5.29
CA ILE A 133 7.76 3.64 -4.49
C ILE A 133 8.12 3.40 -3.03
N GLN A 134 8.35 4.48 -2.29
CA GLN A 134 8.57 4.44 -0.84
C GLN A 134 7.59 5.39 -0.18
N MET A 135 6.86 4.87 0.79
CA MET A 135 5.89 5.59 1.60
C MET A 135 6.11 5.26 3.07
N GLY A 136 5.91 6.23 3.95
CA GLY A 136 5.75 6.01 5.39
C GLY A 136 4.33 5.53 5.72
N ALA A 137 3.66 6.21 6.65
CA ALA A 137 2.29 5.87 7.03
C ALA A 137 1.27 6.29 5.97
N ILE A 138 0.18 5.53 5.82
CA ILE A 138 -0.90 5.83 4.87
C ILE A 138 -2.24 5.86 5.60
N ASP A 139 -3.06 6.89 5.37
CA ASP A 139 -4.39 7.04 5.95
C ASP A 139 -5.43 7.47 4.89
N GLY A 140 -6.72 7.61 5.24
CA GLY A 140 -7.67 8.38 4.43
C GLY A 140 -8.95 7.71 3.94
N ALA A 141 -9.44 6.62 4.54
CA ALA A 141 -10.74 5.97 4.20
C ALA A 141 -10.95 5.45 2.76
N PHE A 142 -10.11 5.84 1.80
CA PHE A 142 -10.22 5.46 0.39
C PHE A 142 -9.37 4.25 0.03
N GLY A 143 -9.60 3.70 -1.16
CA GLY A 143 -8.83 2.57 -1.68
C GLY A 143 -7.49 2.98 -2.28
N LEU A 144 -6.53 2.06 -2.21
CA LEU A 144 -5.21 2.16 -2.83
C LEU A 144 -5.05 1.03 -3.86
N THR A 145 -4.66 1.37 -5.08
CA THR A 145 -4.30 0.41 -6.12
C THR A 145 -2.85 0.61 -6.53
N LEU A 146 -2.03 -0.44 -6.43
CA LEU A 146 -0.69 -0.47 -6.98
C LEU A 146 -0.75 -1.11 -8.37
N LEU A 147 -0.49 -0.31 -9.41
CA LEU A 147 -0.67 -0.71 -10.80
C LEU A 147 0.52 -1.51 -11.33
N SER A 148 0.26 -2.40 -12.29
CA SER A 148 1.23 -3.30 -12.95
C SER A 148 2.47 -2.62 -13.54
N GLY A 149 2.39 -1.32 -13.86
CA GLY A 149 3.55 -0.54 -14.30
C GLY A 149 4.67 -0.40 -13.26
N ILE A 150 4.46 -0.83 -12.00
CA ILE A 150 5.49 -0.86 -10.96
C ILE A 150 6.40 -2.11 -11.05
N ALA A 151 6.01 -3.14 -11.81
CA ALA A 151 6.59 -4.49 -11.80
C ALA A 151 8.14 -4.58 -11.84
N GLY A 152 8.82 -3.63 -12.50
CA GLY A 152 10.29 -3.60 -12.57
C GLY A 152 11.00 -3.10 -11.31
N SER A 153 10.29 -2.77 -10.23
CA SER A 153 10.88 -2.26 -8.98
C SER A 153 10.08 -2.66 -7.73
N SER A 154 10.41 -2.04 -6.60
CA SER A 154 9.78 -2.30 -5.31
C SER A 154 8.76 -1.24 -4.90
N VAL A 155 7.81 -1.66 -4.06
CA VAL A 155 6.96 -0.78 -3.26
C VAL A 155 7.24 -1.09 -1.80
N GLU A 156 7.62 -0.07 -1.04
CA GLU A 156 7.85 -0.17 0.39
C GLU A 156 6.93 0.80 1.12
N ILE A 157 6.16 0.27 2.07
CA ILE A 157 5.31 1.04 2.96
C ILE A 157 5.82 0.80 4.38
N GLY A 158 6.64 1.73 4.85
CA GLY A 158 7.38 1.63 6.12
C GLY A 158 6.53 1.91 7.36
N GLY A 159 5.42 2.64 7.21
CA GLY A 159 4.54 3.04 8.30
C GLY A 159 3.24 2.24 8.39
N VAL A 160 2.50 2.45 9.48
CA VAL A 160 1.17 1.83 9.66
C VAL A 160 0.22 2.30 8.57
N VAL A 161 -0.51 1.36 7.97
CA VAL A 161 -1.57 1.65 7.01
C VAL A 161 -2.92 1.65 7.73
N GLY A 162 -3.68 2.72 7.54
CA GLY A 162 -4.99 2.95 8.15
C GLY A 162 -4.92 3.12 9.67
N GLY A 163 -3.85 3.75 10.17
CA GLY A 163 -3.59 3.87 11.60
C GLY A 163 -4.61 4.74 12.35
N THR A 164 -5.10 5.82 11.73
CA THR A 164 -6.15 6.68 12.30
C THR A 164 -7.49 6.41 11.61
N THR A 165 -7.51 6.39 10.28
CA THR A 165 -8.70 6.06 9.48
C THR A 165 -8.40 4.83 8.62
N ARG A 166 -9.12 3.74 8.90
CA ARG A 166 -9.07 2.50 8.12
C ARG A 166 -9.21 2.79 6.62
N LEU A 167 -8.32 2.25 5.81
CA LEU A 167 -8.41 2.39 4.35
C LEU A 167 -9.61 1.61 3.77
N GLY A 168 -9.94 1.96 2.53
CA GLY A 168 -10.83 1.18 1.68
C GLY A 168 -10.17 -0.15 1.24
N ALA A 169 -10.41 -0.56 0.00
CA ALA A 169 -9.76 -1.73 -0.56
C ALA A 169 -8.29 -1.41 -0.92
N ILE A 170 -7.37 -2.32 -0.57
CA ILE A 170 -5.99 -2.30 -1.08
C ILE A 170 -5.86 -3.39 -2.14
N SER A 171 -5.36 -3.03 -3.32
CA SER A 171 -5.18 -3.93 -4.45
C SER A 171 -3.76 -3.85 -5.00
N VAL A 172 -3.11 -5.00 -5.13
CA VAL A 172 -1.81 -5.17 -5.78
C VAL A 172 -2.04 -5.89 -7.12
N GLU A 173 -1.75 -5.21 -8.22
CA GLU A 173 -1.89 -5.80 -9.56
C GLU A 173 -0.79 -6.85 -9.86
N THR A 174 -0.94 -7.53 -10.99
CA THR A 174 -0.02 -8.59 -11.43
C THR A 174 1.37 -8.04 -11.74
N GLY A 175 2.40 -8.88 -11.59
CA GLY A 175 3.79 -8.56 -11.93
C GLY A 175 4.56 -7.78 -10.86
N LEU A 176 3.90 -7.26 -9.82
CA LEU A 176 4.57 -6.60 -8.71
C LEU A 176 5.25 -7.64 -7.82
N THR A 177 6.56 -7.80 -7.94
CA THR A 177 7.30 -8.90 -7.27
C THR A 177 7.91 -8.51 -5.92
N GLN A 178 7.87 -7.23 -5.55
CA GLN A 178 8.52 -6.70 -4.35
C GLN A 178 7.64 -5.65 -3.67
N VAL A 179 6.49 -6.07 -3.14
CA VAL A 179 5.63 -5.19 -2.31
C VAL A 179 5.85 -5.52 -0.85
N LEU A 180 6.24 -4.53 -0.05
CA LEU A 180 6.49 -4.69 1.39
C LEU A 180 5.58 -3.74 2.19
N PHE A 181 4.88 -4.31 3.16
CA PHE A 181 4.22 -3.58 4.23
C PHE A 181 4.95 -3.89 5.53
N SER A 182 5.72 -2.93 6.04
CA SER A 182 6.58 -3.15 7.20
C SER A 182 5.88 -3.10 8.55
N GLN A 183 4.63 -2.63 8.55
CA GLN A 183 3.84 -2.43 9.76
C GLN A 183 2.40 -2.93 9.56
N ALA A 184 1.59 -2.81 10.61
CA ALA A 184 0.20 -3.22 10.56
C ALA A 184 -0.59 -2.52 9.44
N VAL A 185 -1.49 -3.29 8.81
CA VAL A 185 -2.38 -2.84 7.74
C VAL A 185 -3.83 -2.93 8.19
N ASN A 186 -4.52 -1.79 8.23
CA ASN A 186 -5.93 -1.68 8.56
C ASN A 186 -6.71 -1.21 7.32
N ALA A 187 -7.41 -2.12 6.67
CA ALA A 187 -8.15 -1.85 5.44
C ALA A 187 -9.55 -2.49 5.45
N THR A 188 -10.34 -2.23 4.41
CA THR A 188 -11.61 -2.93 4.18
C THR A 188 -11.35 -4.30 3.59
N SER A 189 -10.51 -4.39 2.56
CA SER A 189 -10.12 -5.66 1.94
C SER A 189 -8.69 -5.56 1.44
N PHE A 190 -8.04 -6.70 1.28
CA PHE A 190 -6.68 -6.79 0.74
C PHE A 190 -6.65 -7.83 -0.36
N THR A 191 -6.24 -7.43 -1.56
CA THR A 191 -6.18 -8.32 -2.73
C THR A 191 -4.81 -8.23 -3.40
N THR A 192 -4.21 -9.38 -3.67
CA THR A 192 -3.02 -9.50 -4.52
C THR A 192 -3.36 -10.32 -5.74
N ALA A 193 -2.98 -9.86 -6.93
CA ALA A 193 -3.20 -10.59 -8.16
C ALA A 193 -2.20 -11.76 -8.30
N SER A 194 -2.54 -12.76 -9.10
CA SER A 194 -1.58 -13.81 -9.46
C SER A 194 -0.34 -13.23 -10.15
N GLY A 195 0.82 -13.84 -9.89
CA GLY A 195 2.11 -13.35 -10.38
C GLY A 195 2.64 -12.10 -9.67
N SER A 196 1.99 -11.65 -8.58
CA SER A 196 2.57 -10.68 -7.64
C SER A 196 3.25 -11.40 -6.46
N SER A 197 4.13 -10.70 -5.75
CA SER A 197 4.76 -11.13 -4.50
C SER A 197 4.70 -10.00 -3.48
N THR A 198 4.09 -10.29 -2.33
CA THR A 198 3.86 -9.32 -1.25
C THR A 198 4.41 -9.86 0.06
N THR A 199 5.15 -9.05 0.81
CA THR A 199 5.60 -9.34 2.17
C THR A 199 4.81 -8.49 3.16
N LEU A 200 4.25 -9.13 4.17
CA LEU A 200 3.59 -8.49 5.31
C LEU A 200 4.45 -8.72 6.55
N GLU A 201 4.95 -7.64 7.15
CA GLU A 201 5.73 -7.72 8.40
C GLU A 201 4.91 -7.49 9.67
N GLY A 202 3.72 -6.90 9.52
CA GLY A 202 2.78 -6.64 10.61
C GLY A 202 1.41 -7.28 10.39
N ASN A 203 0.54 -7.09 11.38
CA ASN A 203 -0.83 -7.62 11.36
C ASN A 203 -1.64 -7.07 10.19
N LEU A 204 -2.47 -7.92 9.57
CA LEU A 204 -3.42 -7.53 8.54
C LEU A 204 -4.84 -7.57 9.12
N ASN A 205 -5.40 -6.40 9.43
CA ASN A 205 -6.73 -6.26 10.03
C ASN A 205 -7.73 -5.78 8.99
N LEU A 206 -8.66 -6.64 8.59
CA LEU A 206 -9.67 -6.38 7.57
C LEU A 206 -11.08 -6.50 8.12
N THR A 207 -11.98 -5.65 7.64
CA THR A 207 -13.43 -5.76 7.91
C THR A 207 -14.16 -6.58 6.84
N GLY A 208 -13.56 -6.71 5.66
CA GLY A 208 -14.00 -7.50 4.53
C GLY A 208 -13.02 -8.65 4.22
N ALA A 209 -13.04 -9.14 2.99
CA ALA A 209 -12.31 -10.34 2.59
C ALA A 209 -10.82 -10.09 2.32
N VAL A 210 -10.04 -11.17 2.43
CA VAL A 210 -8.65 -11.26 1.98
C VAL A 210 -8.58 -12.16 0.75
N ASN A 211 -7.93 -11.72 -0.33
CA ASN A 211 -7.76 -12.50 -1.55
C ASN A 211 -6.28 -12.48 -1.97
N LEU A 212 -5.53 -13.51 -1.61
CA LEU A 212 -4.10 -13.60 -1.90
C LEU A 212 -3.89 -14.47 -3.13
N GLY A 213 -3.85 -13.83 -4.30
CA GLY A 213 -3.65 -14.49 -5.60
C GLY A 213 -2.18 -14.71 -5.96
N GLY A 214 -1.31 -13.83 -5.48
CA GLY A 214 0.15 -13.92 -5.64
C GLY A 214 0.83 -14.60 -4.45
N THR A 215 2.15 -14.78 -4.55
CA THR A 215 2.95 -15.25 -3.41
C THR A 215 2.85 -14.22 -2.28
N THR A 216 2.56 -14.68 -1.07
CA THR A 216 2.53 -13.84 0.12
C THR A 216 3.52 -14.37 1.14
N THR A 217 4.52 -13.57 1.47
CA THR A 217 5.41 -13.83 2.59
C THR A 217 4.83 -13.17 3.83
N LEU A 218 4.62 -13.96 4.87
CA LEU A 218 4.23 -13.48 6.20
C LEU A 218 5.48 -13.57 7.05
N ARG A 219 5.99 -12.42 7.52
CA ARG A 219 7.23 -12.33 8.29
C ARG A 219 7.06 -11.50 9.55
N SER A 220 6.91 -12.11 10.73
CA SER A 220 6.99 -11.29 11.95
C SER A 220 8.41 -10.73 12.11
N VAL A 221 8.54 -9.42 12.25
CA VAL A 221 9.80 -8.72 12.59
C VAL A 221 9.97 -8.49 14.09
N ASP A 222 8.95 -8.84 14.86
CA ASP A 222 8.96 -8.77 16.32
C ASP A 222 9.04 -10.20 16.86
N GLU A 223 10.15 -10.51 17.52
CA GLU A 223 10.50 -11.83 18.06
C GLU A 223 9.47 -12.32 19.11
N ASP A 224 8.69 -11.40 19.69
CA ASP A 224 7.70 -11.71 20.72
C ASP A 224 6.25 -11.52 20.24
N ALA A 225 6.01 -11.12 18.98
CA ALA A 225 4.66 -10.89 18.46
C ALA A 225 4.27 -11.88 17.35
N ALA A 226 3.13 -12.54 17.55
CA ALA A 226 2.47 -13.30 16.51
C ALA A 226 1.98 -12.37 15.38
N LEU A 227 2.25 -12.75 14.13
CA LEU A 227 1.62 -12.11 12.98
C LEU A 227 0.23 -12.70 12.76
N ALA A 228 -0.79 -11.83 12.82
CA ALA A 228 -2.18 -12.20 12.68
C ALA A 228 -2.84 -11.53 11.48
N ILE A 229 -3.62 -12.31 10.74
CA ILE A 229 -4.55 -11.82 9.72
C ILE A 229 -5.97 -11.98 10.26
N SER A 230 -6.70 -10.88 10.39
CA SER A 230 -8.13 -10.86 10.74
C SER A 230 -8.95 -10.44 9.52
N THR A 231 -9.94 -11.23 9.13
CA THR A 231 -10.72 -11.02 7.90
C THR A 231 -12.17 -11.49 8.03
N SER A 232 -13.06 -11.07 7.14
CA SER A 232 -14.41 -11.68 7.05
C SER A 232 -14.43 -13.01 6.30
N GLY A 233 -13.35 -13.38 5.62
CA GLY A 233 -13.22 -14.60 4.82
C GLY A 233 -12.32 -14.38 3.61
N GLY A 234 -12.43 -15.26 2.62
CA GLY A 234 -11.80 -15.07 1.31
C GLY A 234 -10.94 -16.25 0.86
N THR A 235 -9.95 -15.98 0.02
CA THR A 235 -9.15 -17.00 -0.66
C THR A 235 -7.66 -16.72 -0.57
N VAL A 236 -6.88 -17.79 -0.45
CA VAL A 236 -5.43 -17.79 -0.60
C VAL A 236 -5.11 -18.80 -1.69
N SER A 237 -5.00 -18.31 -2.93
CA SER A 237 -4.72 -19.13 -4.10
C SER A 237 -3.27 -19.09 -4.55
N GLY A 238 -2.54 -18.03 -4.20
CA GLY A 238 -1.09 -17.96 -4.33
C GLY A 238 -0.38 -18.61 -3.14
N ASP A 239 0.93 -18.83 -3.28
CA ASP A 239 1.72 -19.49 -2.25
C ASP A 239 1.87 -18.63 -1.00
N LEU A 240 1.80 -19.25 0.17
CA LEU A 240 2.09 -18.65 1.46
C LEU A 240 3.47 -19.09 1.93
N VAL A 241 4.35 -18.14 2.17
CA VAL A 241 5.67 -18.35 2.75
C VAL A 241 5.66 -17.83 4.18
N LEU A 242 5.87 -18.74 5.14
CA LEU A 242 5.83 -18.46 6.56
C LEU A 242 7.25 -18.29 7.08
N GLU A 243 7.63 -17.04 7.27
CA GLU A 243 8.89 -16.65 7.91
C GLU A 243 8.54 -16.10 9.29
N GLU A 244 9.22 -16.55 10.33
CA GLU A 244 9.05 -15.94 11.66
C GLU A 244 10.44 -15.72 12.23
N SER A 245 10.59 -14.61 12.93
CA SER A 245 11.75 -14.34 13.76
C SER A 245 11.52 -14.89 15.19
N GLY A 246 10.29 -14.78 15.72
CA GLY A 246 9.82 -15.30 17.01
C GLY A 246 9.20 -16.71 17.01
N GLY A 247 8.61 -17.14 18.14
CA GLY A 247 8.12 -18.52 18.35
C GLY A 247 6.61 -18.71 18.52
N ASP A 248 5.78 -17.70 18.25
CA ASP A 248 4.33 -17.69 18.53
C ASP A 248 3.46 -18.01 17.30
N GLY A 249 4.07 -18.23 16.14
CA GLY A 249 3.39 -18.73 14.95
C GLY A 249 2.59 -17.66 14.19
N ILE A 250 2.03 -18.07 13.06
CA ILE A 250 1.23 -17.21 12.18
C ILE A 250 -0.22 -17.67 12.23
N SER A 251 -1.15 -16.72 12.36
CA SER A 251 -2.58 -17.03 12.42
C SER A 251 -3.41 -16.26 11.38
N ILE A 252 -4.44 -16.93 10.85
CA ILE A 252 -5.48 -16.31 10.03
C ILE A 252 -6.83 -16.61 10.69
N SER A 253 -7.44 -15.58 11.24
CA SER A 253 -8.78 -15.62 11.83
C SER A 253 -9.79 -15.06 10.84
N SER A 254 -10.80 -15.85 10.48
CA SER A 254 -11.90 -15.38 9.65
C SER A 254 -13.26 -15.65 10.26
N SER A 255 -14.17 -14.67 10.16
CA SER A 255 -15.56 -14.84 10.63
C SER A 255 -16.45 -15.59 9.64
N GLY A 256 -16.05 -15.68 8.37
CA GLY A 256 -16.69 -16.44 7.31
C GLY A 256 -15.77 -17.47 6.66
N PRO A 257 -16.19 -18.05 5.51
CA PRO A 257 -15.42 -19.06 4.80
C PRO A 257 -14.04 -18.57 4.38
N LEU A 258 -13.03 -19.42 4.57
CA LEU A 258 -11.66 -19.18 4.11
C LEU A 258 -11.15 -20.42 3.40
N SER A 259 -10.66 -20.25 2.18
CA SER A 259 -10.07 -21.33 1.38
C SER A 259 -8.59 -21.06 1.12
N VAL A 260 -7.74 -22.01 1.47
CA VAL A 260 -6.30 -21.99 1.17
C VAL A 260 -6.01 -23.09 0.16
N SER A 261 -5.75 -22.71 -1.09
CA SER A 261 -5.45 -23.61 -2.20
C SER A 261 -4.02 -23.46 -2.75
N GLY A 262 -3.35 -22.35 -2.47
CA GLY A 262 -1.92 -22.19 -2.76
C GLY A 262 -1.04 -23.05 -1.85
N GLY A 263 0.23 -23.24 -2.22
CA GLY A 263 1.18 -23.98 -1.38
C GLY A 263 1.51 -23.21 -0.11
N VAL A 264 1.65 -23.91 1.02
CA VAL A 264 2.13 -23.33 2.28
C VAL A 264 3.50 -23.88 2.59
N SER A 265 4.47 -23.02 2.84
CA SER A 265 5.84 -23.38 3.16
C SER A 265 6.38 -22.56 4.32
N GLY A 266 7.45 -23.03 4.96
CA GLY A 266 8.11 -22.33 6.07
C GLY A 266 8.38 -23.22 7.27
N ALA A 267 9.04 -22.65 8.29
CA ALA A 267 9.43 -23.38 9.51
C ALA A 267 8.44 -23.19 10.67
N VAL A 268 7.32 -22.51 10.40
CA VAL A 268 6.42 -21.91 11.37
C VAL A 268 5.02 -22.49 11.22
N ASN A 269 4.29 -22.57 12.33
CA ASN A 269 2.90 -23.05 12.31
C ASN A 269 1.97 -22.00 11.69
N LEU A 270 1.05 -22.47 10.87
CA LEU A 270 -0.11 -21.70 10.42
C LEU A 270 -1.36 -22.18 11.17
N ALA A 271 -1.97 -21.30 11.93
CA ALA A 271 -3.28 -21.53 12.54
C ALA A 271 -4.39 -20.87 11.71
N LEU A 272 -5.43 -21.64 11.37
CA LEU A 272 -6.68 -21.10 10.81
C LEU A 272 -7.75 -21.11 11.91
N ALA A 273 -8.37 -19.95 12.17
CA ALA A 273 -9.30 -19.78 13.28
C ALA A 273 -10.57 -19.01 12.87
N GLY A 274 -11.54 -18.96 13.79
CA GLY A 274 -12.80 -18.22 13.63
C GLY A 274 -13.94 -19.04 13.02
N ALA A 275 -15.10 -18.39 12.86
CA ALA A 275 -16.33 -19.01 12.40
C ALA A 275 -16.36 -19.27 10.88
N GLY A 276 -17.21 -20.17 10.42
CA GLY A 276 -17.32 -20.55 9.00
C GLY A 276 -16.27 -21.56 8.54
N ALA A 277 -16.56 -22.25 7.44
CA ALA A 277 -15.73 -23.34 6.93
C ALA A 277 -14.30 -22.90 6.60
N LYS A 278 -13.32 -23.70 7.04
CA LYS A 278 -11.90 -23.52 6.72
C LYS A 278 -11.49 -24.68 5.82
N THR A 279 -11.23 -24.38 4.56
CA THR A 279 -10.85 -25.39 3.56
C THR A 279 -9.38 -25.25 3.24
N PHE A 280 -8.66 -26.36 3.33
CA PHE A 280 -7.28 -26.46 2.87
C PHE A 280 -7.22 -27.48 1.74
N SER A 281 -6.73 -27.08 0.58
CA SER A 281 -6.55 -27.94 -0.59
C SER A 281 -5.20 -27.77 -1.29
N GLY A 282 -4.31 -26.95 -0.73
CA GLY A 282 -2.96 -26.73 -1.24
C GLY A 282 -1.95 -27.81 -0.83
N THR A 283 -0.69 -27.61 -1.18
CA THR A 283 0.43 -28.43 -0.70
C THR A 283 1.02 -27.84 0.58
N VAL A 284 1.58 -28.69 1.45
CA VAL A 284 2.35 -28.23 2.62
C VAL A 284 3.80 -28.67 2.43
N ASN A 285 4.71 -27.72 2.36
CA ASN A 285 6.15 -27.96 2.21
C ASN A 285 6.90 -27.52 3.47
N VAL A 286 7.09 -28.46 4.39
CA VAL A 286 7.92 -28.29 5.59
C VAL A 286 9.37 -28.60 5.23
N GLY A 287 10.29 -27.67 5.48
CA GLY A 287 11.71 -27.81 5.10
C GLY A 287 12.31 -29.15 5.54
N SER A 288 13.31 -29.64 4.79
CA SER A 288 13.94 -30.95 5.01
C SER A 288 14.36 -31.13 6.48
N GLY A 289 13.67 -32.00 7.22
CA GLY A 289 14.03 -32.37 8.60
C GLY A 289 12.90 -32.28 9.63
N ARG A 290 11.78 -31.61 9.33
CA ARG A 290 10.56 -31.66 10.14
C ARG A 290 9.46 -32.29 9.31
N GLN A 291 9.27 -33.61 9.40
CA GLN A 291 8.06 -34.24 8.87
C GLN A 291 6.84 -33.63 9.58
N PRO A 292 5.70 -33.42 8.90
CA PRO A 292 4.44 -33.24 9.61
C PRO A 292 4.31 -34.46 10.54
N SER A 293 4.16 -34.24 11.85
CA SER A 293 3.90 -35.36 12.75
C SER A 293 2.74 -36.16 12.14
N PRO A 294 2.87 -37.49 11.93
CA PRO A 294 1.86 -38.26 11.24
C PRO A 294 0.51 -38.01 11.90
N LEU A 295 -0.42 -37.42 11.13
CA LEU A 295 -1.80 -37.22 11.50
C LEU A 295 -2.42 -38.59 11.78
N THR A 296 -2.47 -38.99 13.05
CA THR A 296 -3.21 -40.18 13.46
C THR A 296 -4.69 -39.91 13.64
N THR A 297 -5.14 -38.66 13.50
CA THR A 297 -6.57 -38.32 13.44
C THR A 297 -6.75 -36.89 12.94
N ALA A 298 -7.47 -36.71 11.85
CA ALA A 298 -8.06 -35.42 11.50
C ALA A 298 -9.07 -35.07 12.60
N SER A 299 -8.65 -34.28 13.59
CA SER A 299 -9.57 -33.70 14.57
C SER A 299 -10.12 -32.41 13.98
N ILE A 300 -11.07 -32.55 13.06
CA ILE A 300 -11.98 -31.46 12.71
C ILE A 300 -12.85 -31.26 13.95
N TRP A 301 -12.55 -30.24 14.76
CA TRP A 301 -13.41 -29.84 15.87
C TRP A 301 -14.70 -29.24 15.31
N THR A 302 -15.67 -30.09 14.97
CA THR A 302 -17.09 -29.73 15.07
C THR A 302 -17.54 -30.14 16.46
N GLN A 303 -17.62 -29.20 17.40
CA GLN A 303 -18.30 -29.47 18.67
C GLN A 303 -19.81 -29.47 18.39
N PRO A 304 -20.54 -30.59 18.52
CA PRO A 304 -21.99 -30.56 18.51
C PRO A 304 -22.46 -30.02 19.86
N GLU A 305 -23.39 -29.07 19.83
CA GLU A 305 -24.10 -28.59 21.02
C GLU A 305 -24.81 -29.79 21.70
N PRO A 306 -24.62 -30.02 23.01
CA PRO A 306 -25.30 -31.11 23.70
C PRO A 306 -26.80 -30.81 23.79
N ALA A 307 -27.63 -31.72 23.27
CA ALA A 307 -29.09 -31.61 23.37
C ALA A 307 -29.54 -31.54 24.84
N PRO A 308 -30.56 -30.73 25.17
CA PRO A 308 -31.11 -30.67 26.50
C PRO A 308 -31.81 -31.99 26.84
N LEU A 309 -31.47 -32.56 28.00
CA LEU A 309 -32.11 -33.75 28.56
C LEU A 309 -33.56 -33.42 28.95
N CYS A 310 -34.52 -34.11 28.32
CA CYS A 310 -35.87 -34.34 28.84
C CYS A 310 -36.04 -35.83 29.14
#